data_AF-A0A832ET03-F1
#
_entry.id   AF-A0A832ET03-F1
#
_cell.length_a   1.000
_cell.length_b   1.000
_cell.length_c   1.000
_cell.angle_alpha   90.00
_cell.angle_beta   90.00
_cell.angle_gamma   90.00
#
_symmetry.space_group_name_H-M   'P 1'
#
loop_
_entity.id
_entity.type
_entity.pdbx_description
1 polymer ?
#
loop_
_entity_poly.entity_id
_entity_poly.type
_entity_poly.pdbx_seq_one_letter_code
_entity_poly.pdbx_strand_id
1 'polypeptide(L)'
;MSGTPAPWQRTISRAARRTGVTMGALVTIDLVLGVAALIAVPYHRHTAVVPAHGRIIYLAHGVLGALIGLVAVAVIPRARRMERVVWVGAVTGLVGVGVAAAGGMLAIVQSTRLVGMGLMLLGAVTAEAGYLMPLIDSVPHDQPPS
;
A
#
# COMPACT_ATOMS: atom_id res chain seq x y z
N MET A 1 -14.45 -31.72 17.57
CA MET A 1 -14.77 -30.70 18.60
C MET A 1 -14.76 -29.34 17.93
N SER A 2 -15.93 -28.84 17.52
CA SER A 2 -16.09 -27.50 16.93
C SER A 2 -16.11 -26.45 18.04
N GLY A 3 -14.93 -26.06 18.51
CA GLY A 3 -14.80 -24.94 19.45
C GLY A 3 -15.16 -23.65 18.72
N THR A 4 -16.34 -23.10 18.97
CA THR A 4 -16.69 -21.76 18.49
C THR A 4 -15.64 -20.77 18.96
N PRO A 5 -15.00 -20.00 18.05
CA PRO A 5 -13.93 -19.08 18.42
C PRO A 5 -14.45 -18.05 19.42
N ALA A 6 -13.62 -17.74 20.41
CA ALA A 6 -13.98 -16.81 21.47
C ALA A 6 -14.36 -15.45 20.85
N PRO A 7 -15.31 -14.69 21.43
CA PRO A 7 -15.82 -13.44 20.86
C PRO A 7 -14.70 -12.41 20.59
N TRP A 8 -13.64 -12.39 21.41
CA TRP A 8 -12.49 -11.52 21.21
C TRP A 8 -11.66 -11.88 19.96
N GLN A 9 -11.56 -13.15 19.58
CA GLN A 9 -10.86 -13.59 18.36
C GLN A 9 -11.57 -13.07 17.11
N ARG A 10 -12.91 -13.22 17.06
CA ARG A 10 -13.73 -12.74 15.93
C ARG A 10 -13.61 -11.23 15.70
N THR A 11 -13.54 -10.45 16.78
CA THR A 11 -13.38 -8.98 16.70
C THR A 11 -12.00 -8.60 16.16
N ILE A 12 -10.95 -9.30 16.59
CA ILE A 12 -9.57 -9.07 16.15
C ILE A 12 -9.42 -9.39 14.65
N SER A 13 -9.96 -10.52 14.17
CA SER A 13 -9.92 -10.90 12.76
C SER A 13 -10.68 -9.91 11.87
N ARG A 14 -11.86 -9.44 12.30
CA ARG A 14 -12.63 -8.42 11.58
C ARG A 14 -11.89 -7.08 11.51
N ALA A 15 -11.24 -6.68 12.60
CA ALA A 15 -10.44 -5.45 12.64
C ALA A 15 -9.24 -5.55 11.70
N ALA A 16 -8.48 -6.66 11.73
CA ALA A 16 -7.36 -6.90 10.81
C ALA A 16 -7.79 -6.86 9.35
N ARG A 17 -8.90 -7.54 9.02
CA ARG A 17 -9.48 -7.55 7.66
C ARG A 17 -9.89 -6.14 7.22
N ARG A 18 -10.57 -5.37 8.08
CA ARG A 18 -10.95 -3.98 7.78
C ARG A 18 -9.72 -3.11 7.55
N THR A 19 -8.70 -3.23 8.38
CA THR A 19 -7.44 -2.49 8.21
C THR A 19 -6.77 -2.86 6.89
N GLY A 20 -6.65 -4.15 6.57
CA GLY A 20 -6.06 -4.62 5.30
C GLY A 20 -6.83 -4.10 4.08
N VAL A 21 -8.16 -4.18 4.07
CA VAL A 21 -9.01 -3.63 3.00
C VAL A 21 -8.85 -2.12 2.89
N THR A 22 -8.82 -1.41 4.01
CA THR A 22 -8.66 0.05 4.01
C THR A 22 -7.30 0.46 3.45
N MET A 23 -6.22 -0.21 3.90
CA MET A 23 -4.88 0.04 3.38
C MET A 23 -4.75 -0.32 1.91
N GLY A 24 -5.29 -1.46 1.49
CA GLY A 24 -5.35 -1.85 0.07
C GLY A 24 -6.04 -0.78 -0.76
N ALA A 25 -7.24 -0.35 -0.37
CA ALA A 25 -7.97 0.70 -1.08
C ALA A 25 -7.22 2.04 -1.12
N LEU A 26 -6.56 2.45 -0.02
CA LEU A 26 -5.75 3.66 0.00
C LEU A 26 -4.56 3.56 -0.96
N VAL A 27 -3.88 2.42 -1.00
CA VAL A 27 -2.78 2.17 -1.95
C VAL A 27 -3.28 2.19 -3.39
N THR A 28 -4.43 1.59 -3.69
CA THR A 28 -5.02 1.64 -5.04
C THR A 28 -5.36 3.08 -5.44
N ILE A 29 -5.94 3.89 -4.54
CA ILE A 29 -6.24 5.30 -4.79
C ILE A 29 -4.95 6.08 -5.06
N ASP A 30 -3.93 5.87 -4.23
CA ASP A 30 -2.63 6.53 -4.38
C ASP A 30 -1.94 6.15 -5.69
N LEU A 31 -2.05 4.89 -6.11
CA LEU A 31 -1.55 4.41 -7.40
C LEU A 31 -2.23 5.13 -8.57
N VAL A 32 -3.57 5.22 -8.56
CA VAL A 32 -4.32 5.95 -9.59
C VAL A 32 -3.89 7.42 -9.63
N LEU A 33 -3.69 8.02 -8.46
CA LEU A 33 -3.26 9.41 -8.35
C LEU A 33 -1.82 9.61 -8.87
N GLY A 34 -0.94 8.64 -8.62
CA GLY A 34 0.40 8.57 -9.21
C GLY A 34 0.36 8.50 -10.73
N VAL A 35 -0.48 7.64 -11.31
CA VAL A 35 -0.68 7.56 -12.78
C VAL A 35 -1.24 8.87 -13.33
N ALA A 36 -2.23 9.46 -12.67
CA ALA A 36 -2.76 10.76 -13.05
C ALA A 36 -1.68 11.86 -13.01
N ALA A 37 -0.79 11.83 -12.01
CA ALA A 37 0.34 12.74 -11.93
C ALA A 37 1.32 12.55 -13.09
N LEU A 38 1.58 11.31 -13.52
CA LEU A 38 2.43 11.04 -14.70
C LEU A 38 1.85 11.65 -15.98
N ILE A 39 0.53 11.56 -16.17
CA ILE A 39 -0.15 12.10 -17.35
C ILE A 39 -0.19 13.64 -17.29
N ALA A 40 -0.46 14.21 -16.11
CA ALA A 40 -0.64 15.64 -15.93
C ALA A 40 0.68 16.45 -15.85
N VAL A 41 1.80 15.80 -15.50
CA VAL A 41 3.09 16.45 -15.29
C VAL A 41 4.03 16.18 -16.47
N PRO A 42 4.40 17.19 -17.27
CA PRO A 42 5.25 16.99 -18.43
C PRO A 42 6.65 16.48 -18.06
N TYR A 43 7.12 15.47 -18.81
CA TYR A 43 8.37 14.74 -18.59
C TYR A 43 9.63 15.59 -18.80
N HIS A 44 9.55 16.65 -19.60
CA HIS A 44 10.68 17.47 -20.07
C HIS A 44 11.01 18.68 -19.17
N ARG A 45 10.48 18.75 -17.95
CA ARG A 45 10.75 19.90 -17.07
C ARG A 45 12.13 19.82 -16.43
N HIS A 46 12.80 20.97 -16.33
CA HIS A 46 13.97 21.16 -15.47
C HIS A 46 13.64 20.78 -14.01
N THR A 47 14.67 20.41 -13.23
CA THR A 47 14.67 19.83 -11.87
C THR A 47 14.01 20.66 -10.75
N ALA A 48 12.79 21.16 -10.97
CA ALA A 48 11.97 21.76 -9.95
C ALA A 48 11.32 20.66 -9.08
N VAL A 49 11.29 20.88 -7.76
CA VAL A 49 10.69 19.94 -6.78
C VAL A 49 9.17 19.83 -6.97
N VAL A 50 8.49 20.92 -7.32
CA VAL A 50 7.03 20.95 -7.50
C VAL A 50 6.67 21.34 -8.95
N PRO A 51 5.76 20.61 -9.63
CA PRO A 51 5.29 20.97 -10.97
C PRO A 51 4.53 22.30 -10.97
N ALA A 52 4.62 23.08 -12.06
CA ALA A 52 3.67 24.16 -12.33
C ALA A 52 2.32 23.63 -12.86
N HIS A 53 2.37 22.66 -13.78
CA HIS A 53 1.21 21.96 -14.33
C HIS A 53 1.00 20.62 -13.60
N GLY A 54 -0.24 20.31 -13.19
CA GLY A 54 -0.53 19.11 -12.41
C GLY A 54 -0.08 19.18 -10.94
N ARG A 55 0.24 20.38 -10.42
CA ARG A 55 0.71 20.61 -9.05
C ARG A 55 -0.18 19.97 -7.99
N ILE A 56 -1.49 20.15 -8.12
CA ILE A 56 -2.47 19.68 -7.13
C ILE A 56 -2.44 18.15 -7.05
N ILE A 57 -2.44 17.46 -8.20
CA ILE A 57 -2.42 16.00 -8.28
C ILE A 57 -1.09 15.46 -7.71
N TYR A 58 0.03 16.08 -8.06
CA TYR A 58 1.35 15.72 -7.54
C TYR A 58 1.44 15.87 -6.01
N LEU A 59 0.94 16.99 -5.46
CA LEU A 59 0.92 17.21 -4.01
C LEU A 59 -0.03 16.26 -3.30
N ALA A 60 -1.22 16.04 -3.86
CA ALA A 60 -2.19 15.11 -3.30
C ALA A 60 -1.62 13.69 -3.23
N HIS A 61 -0.93 13.24 -4.29
CA HIS A 61 -0.22 11.96 -4.31
C HIS A 61 0.89 11.89 -3.25
N GLY A 62 1.77 12.90 -3.19
CA GLY A 62 2.84 12.91 -2.19
C GLY A 62 2.33 12.92 -0.74
N VAL A 63 1.28 13.72 -0.45
CA VAL A 63 0.67 13.78 0.88
C VAL A 63 -0.04 12.47 1.22
N LEU A 64 -0.82 11.91 0.29
CA LEU A 64 -1.52 10.66 0.51
C LEU A 64 -0.54 9.50 0.74
N GLY A 65 0.50 9.38 -0.09
CA GLY A 65 1.57 8.39 0.09
C GLY A 65 2.29 8.53 1.44
N ALA A 66 2.57 9.76 1.89
CA ALA A 66 3.16 9.99 3.21
C ALA A 66 2.24 9.53 4.35
N LEU A 67 0.93 9.83 4.27
CA LEU A 67 -0.05 9.37 5.24
C LEU A 67 -0.18 7.84 5.25
N ILE A 68 -0.18 7.20 4.08
CA ILE A 68 -0.18 5.74 3.97
C ILE A 68 1.06 5.15 4.65
N GLY A 69 2.24 5.74 4.43
CA GLY A 69 3.48 5.34 5.11
C GLY A 69 3.39 5.43 6.63
N LEU A 70 2.82 6.51 7.16
CA LEU A 70 2.61 6.66 8.61
C LEU A 70 1.67 5.60 9.17
N VAL A 71 0.54 5.36 8.50
CA VAL A 71 -0.42 4.33 8.93
C VAL A 71 0.22 2.95 8.84
N ALA A 72 0.93 2.64 7.76
CA ALA A 72 1.65 1.38 7.56
C ALA A 72 2.56 1.05 8.74
N VAL A 73 3.38 2.01 9.19
CA VAL A 73 4.24 1.88 10.36
C VAL A 73 3.42 1.69 11.64
N ALA A 74 2.35 2.47 11.81
CA ALA A 74 1.51 2.42 13.01
C ALA A 74 0.78 1.06 13.19
N VAL A 75 0.50 0.32 12.10
CA VAL A 75 -0.19 -0.99 12.19
C VAL A 75 0.74 -2.12 12.67
N ILE A 76 2.06 -2.00 12.47
CA ILE A 76 3.05 -3.05 12.77
C ILE A 76 2.99 -3.58 14.21
N PRO A 77 2.97 -2.77 15.29
CA PRO A 77 2.95 -3.28 16.65
C PRO A 77 1.73 -4.15 16.95
N ARG A 78 0.60 -3.85 16.30
CA ARG A 78 -0.64 -4.63 16.42
C ARG A 78 -0.58 -5.92 15.61
N ALA A 79 -0.06 -5.87 14.38
CA ALA A 79 0.08 -7.03 13.51
C ALA A 79 1.03 -8.10 14.09
N ARG A 80 2.07 -7.70 14.83
CA ARG A 80 3.00 -8.63 15.52
C ARG A 80 2.33 -9.57 16.53
N ARG A 81 1.17 -9.18 17.05
CA ARG A 81 0.42 -9.95 18.06
C ARG A 81 -0.70 -10.81 17.44
N MET A 82 -0.83 -10.77 16.12
CA MET A 82 -1.84 -11.50 15.36
C MET A 82 -1.21 -12.75 14.72
N GLU A 83 -2.01 -13.48 13.94
CA GLU A 83 -1.57 -14.65 13.20
C GLU A 83 -0.43 -14.31 12.22
N ARG A 84 0.40 -15.31 11.93
CA ARG A 84 1.61 -15.16 11.10
C ARG A 84 1.29 -14.56 9.72
N VAL A 85 0.15 -14.91 9.13
CA VAL A 85 -0.29 -14.40 7.81
C VAL A 85 -0.54 -12.89 7.86
N VAL A 86 -1.18 -12.39 8.92
CA VAL A 86 -1.42 -10.95 9.11
C VAL A 86 -0.10 -10.20 9.31
N TRP A 87 0.82 -10.79 10.09
CA TRP A 87 2.15 -10.21 10.28
C TRP A 87 2.96 -10.13 8.98
N VAL A 88 3.03 -11.24 8.24
CA VAL A 88 3.75 -11.32 6.96
C VAL A 88 3.14 -10.33 5.95
N GLY A 89 1.81 -10.30 5.81
CA GLY A 89 1.13 -9.35 4.93
C GLY A 89 1.42 -7.90 5.30
N ALA A 90 1.39 -7.54 6.59
CA ALA A 90 1.68 -6.20 7.06
C ALA A 90 3.15 -5.78 6.81
N VAL A 91 4.11 -6.69 7.00
CA VAL A 91 5.53 -6.43 6.74
C VAL A 91 5.78 -6.29 5.24
N THR A 92 5.26 -7.20 4.41
CA THR A 92 5.34 -7.10 2.94
C THR A 92 4.73 -5.78 2.46
N GLY A 93 3.56 -5.44 3.01
CA GLY A 93 2.88 -4.16 2.80
C GLY A 93 3.79 -2.96 3.06
N LEU A 94 4.38 -2.93 4.26
CA LEU A 94 5.30 -1.86 4.67
C LEU A 94 6.56 -1.77 3.81
N VAL A 95 7.16 -2.91 3.46
CA VAL A 95 8.34 -2.96 2.58
C VAL A 95 7.99 -2.39 1.21
N GLY A 96 6.83 -2.77 0.64
CA GLY A 96 6.32 -2.20 -0.60
C GLY A 96 6.19 -0.67 -0.54
N VAL A 97 5.56 -0.15 0.53
CA VAL A 97 5.44 1.31 0.75
C VAL A 97 6.82 1.98 0.85
N GLY A 98 7.77 1.35 1.54
CA GLY A 98 9.15 1.86 1.65
C GLY A 98 9.86 1.93 0.29
N VAL A 99 9.75 0.88 -0.52
CA VAL A 99 10.28 0.85 -1.90
C VAL A 99 9.63 1.94 -2.74
N ALA A 100 8.30 2.12 -2.63
CA ALA A 100 7.60 3.15 -3.36
C ALA A 100 8.06 4.56 -2.96
N ALA A 101 8.22 4.83 -1.66
CA ALA A 101 8.73 6.10 -1.15
C ALA A 101 10.15 6.40 -1.66
N ALA A 102 11.04 5.41 -1.66
CA ALA A 102 12.38 5.53 -2.24
C ALA A 102 12.32 5.84 -3.74
N GLY A 103 11.45 5.16 -4.47
CA GLY A 103 11.16 5.47 -5.88
C GLY A 103 10.69 6.92 -6.09
N GLY A 104 9.81 7.41 -5.21
CA GLY A 104 9.33 8.79 -5.23
C GLY A 104 10.44 9.81 -5.04
N MET A 105 11.39 9.55 -4.14
CA MET A 105 12.57 10.40 -3.97
C MET A 105 13.47 10.40 -5.21
N LEU A 106 13.69 9.24 -5.83
CA LEU A 106 14.46 9.14 -7.07
C LEU A 106 13.76 9.81 -8.26
N ALA A 107 12.43 9.87 -8.25
CA ALA A 107 11.64 10.52 -9.29
C ALA A 107 11.73 12.06 -9.27
N ILE A 108 12.34 12.65 -8.24
CA ILE A 108 12.59 14.10 -8.17
C ILE A 108 13.67 14.50 -9.18
N VAL A 109 14.73 13.69 -9.29
CA VAL A 109 15.88 13.96 -10.16
C VAL A 109 15.60 13.45 -11.57
N GLN A 110 15.89 14.27 -12.58
CA GLN A 110 15.54 13.96 -13.98
C GLN A 110 16.24 12.71 -14.52
N SER A 111 17.51 12.48 -14.17
CA SER A 111 18.30 11.32 -14.63
C SER A 111 17.80 9.99 -14.07
N THR A 112 17.27 9.97 -12.84
CA THR A 112 16.76 8.78 -12.16
C THR A 112 15.24 8.64 -12.24
N ARG A 113 14.57 9.52 -13.01
CA ARG A 113 13.11 9.66 -13.01
C ARG A 113 12.38 8.37 -13.39
N LEU A 114 12.76 7.72 -14.49
CA LEU A 114 12.14 6.46 -14.93
C LEU A 114 12.33 5.35 -13.91
N VAL A 115 13.53 5.22 -13.37
CA VAL A 115 13.86 4.20 -12.37
C VAL A 115 13.04 4.43 -11.10
N GLY A 116 12.95 5.69 -10.66
CA GLY A 116 12.11 6.09 -9.54
C GLY A 116 10.64 5.72 -9.76
N MET A 117 10.09 6.03 -10.94
CA MET A 117 8.71 5.67 -11.30
C MET A 117 8.50 4.15 -11.33
N GLY A 118 9.46 3.39 -11.87
CA GLY A 118 9.41 1.92 -11.86
C GLY A 118 9.40 1.35 -10.43
N LEU A 119 10.23 1.90 -9.54
CA LEU A 119 10.26 1.51 -8.12
C LEU A 119 8.98 1.91 -7.39
N MET A 120 8.39 3.07 -7.71
CA MET A 120 7.08 3.47 -7.19
C MET A 120 6.00 2.45 -7.54
N LEU A 121 5.92 2.06 -8.82
CA LEU A 121 4.95 1.07 -9.28
C LEU A 121 5.17 -0.28 -8.62
N LEU A 122 6.41 -0.78 -8.61
CA LEU A 122 6.76 -2.06 -8.00
C LEU A 122 6.43 -2.07 -6.50
N GLY A 123 6.78 -1.01 -5.79
CA GLY A 123 6.49 -0.84 -4.37
C GLY A 123 4.99 -0.79 -4.09
N ALA A 124 4.21 -0.06 -4.89
CA ALA A 124 2.75 0.02 -4.75
C ALA A 124 2.07 -1.33 -4.95
N VAL A 125 2.43 -2.06 -6.02
CA VAL A 125 1.91 -3.42 -6.29
C VAL A 125 2.27 -4.39 -5.16
N THR A 126 3.51 -4.32 -4.67
CA THR A 126 3.96 -5.14 -3.54
C THR A 126 3.19 -4.81 -2.27
N ALA A 127 2.93 -3.52 -2.03
CA ALA A 127 2.18 -3.06 -0.87
C ALA A 127 0.73 -3.53 -0.90
N GLU A 128 0.07 -3.38 -2.05
CA GLU A 128 -1.30 -3.83 -2.29
C GLU A 128 -1.44 -5.34 -2.07
N ALA A 129 -0.55 -6.15 -2.67
CA ALA A 129 -0.54 -7.59 -2.46
C ALA A 129 -0.36 -7.97 -0.98
N GLY A 130 0.55 -7.29 -0.28
CA GLY A 130 0.78 -7.51 1.15
C GLY A 130 -0.44 -7.20 2.02
N TYR A 131 -1.10 -6.06 1.80
CA TYR A 131 -2.28 -5.66 2.59
C TYR A 131 -3.53 -6.47 2.28
N LEU A 132 -3.65 -7.02 1.07
CA LEU A 132 -4.75 -7.91 0.69
C LEU A 132 -4.51 -9.38 1.05
N MET A 133 -3.28 -9.79 1.40
CA MET A 133 -2.94 -11.17 1.75
C MET A 133 -3.86 -11.80 2.82
N PRO A 134 -4.19 -11.13 3.94
CA PRO A 134 -5.11 -11.70 4.94
C PRO A 134 -6.54 -11.90 4.42
N LEU A 135 -6.93 -11.18 3.37
CA LEU A 135 -8.26 -11.29 2.77
C LEU A 135 -8.39 -12.55 1.93
N ILE A 136 -7.32 -12.91 1.20
CA ILE A 136 -7.28 -14.08 0.32
C ILE A 136 -7.28 -15.37 1.16
N ASP A 137 -6.50 -15.38 2.23
CA ASP A 137 -6.40 -16.51 3.16
C ASP A 137 -7.69 -16.73 3.98
N SER A 138 -8.59 -15.74 4.00
CA SER A 138 -9.89 -15.85 4.67
C SER A 138 -10.95 -16.62 3.84
N VAL A 139 -10.66 -17.00 2.59
CA VAL A 139 -11.60 -17.74 1.74
C VAL A 139 -11.54 -19.23 2.12
N PRO A 140 -12.63 -19.84 2.63
CA PRO A 140 -12.62 -21.26 2.98
C PRO A 140 -12.33 -22.12 1.75
N HIS A 141 -11.30 -22.98 1.81
CA HIS A 141 -10.95 -23.92 0.74
C HIS A 141 -11.78 -25.23 0.75
N ASP A 142 -12.86 -25.29 1.55
CA ASP A 142 -13.59 -26.53 1.83
C ASP A 142 -15.00 -26.57 1.19
N GLN A 143 -15.10 -26.36 -0.12
CA GLN A 143 -16.26 -26.85 -0.89
C GLN A 143 -15.81 -27.95 -1.86
N PRO A 144 -16.07 -29.24 -1.56
CA PRO A 144 -15.93 -30.29 -2.55
C PRO A 144 -16.93 -30.07 -3.70
N PRO A 145 -16.55 -30.37 -4.96
CA PRO A 145 -17.51 -30.35 -6.07
C PRO A 145 -18.65 -31.34 -5.78
N SER A 146 -19.88 -30.86 -5.81
CA SER A 146 -21.12 -31.65 -5.74
C SER A 146 -21.32 -32.49 -6.99
#